data_AF-A0A142YDH1-F1
#
_entry.id   AF-A0A142YDH1-F1
#
_cell.length_a   1.000
_cell.length_b   1.000
_cell.length_c   1.000
_cell.angle_alpha   90.00
_cell.angle_beta   90.00
_cell.angle_gamma   90.00
#
_symmetry.space_group_name_H-M   'P 1'
#
loop_
_entity.id
_entity.type
_entity.pdbx_description
1 polymer ?
#
loop_
_entity_poly.entity_id
_entity_poly.type
_entity_poly.pdbx_seq_one_letter_code
_entity_poly.pdbx_strand_id
1 'polypeptide(L)'
;MEALVRQRPTSPAALGEIKGLGRARIDRYGDALLEAVAGAPAPTPVEMEDEPVAKPTPRPKPAEPSPVQPTAVEAKSKPRPTKPEEPTPSPRVTTPAATQAEKPPAATLSPPPSTASDRVSTEEWTWRLVDRGFSIEEAAAIRGLDASVVARHLVWMVRRGKPLDPSAIAPAEVVAEWDAWMAEHPEGEAPAEPADRAHLWPLFRVCRTGR
;
A
#
# COMPACT_ATOMS: atom_id res chain seq x y z
N MET A 1 -10.77 1.43 -14.29
CA MET A 1 -9.44 1.55 -14.93
C MET A 1 -9.55 1.49 -16.45
N GLU A 2 -10.28 0.53 -17.04
CA GLU A 2 -10.45 0.44 -18.51
C GLU A 2 -10.94 1.71 -19.21
N ALA A 3 -11.81 2.50 -18.56
CA ALA A 3 -12.31 3.77 -19.10
C ALA A 3 -11.19 4.79 -19.37
N LEU A 4 -10.14 4.81 -18.53
CA LEU A 4 -8.99 5.72 -18.66
C LEU A 4 -8.17 5.40 -19.92
N VAL A 5 -7.98 4.11 -20.19
CA VAL A 5 -7.23 3.61 -21.35
C VAL A 5 -7.99 3.85 -22.66
N ARG A 6 -9.32 3.75 -22.64
CA ARG A 6 -10.17 4.01 -23.81
C ARG A 6 -10.27 5.49 -24.16
N GLN A 7 -10.48 6.36 -23.18
CA GLN A 7 -10.75 7.79 -23.44
C GLN A 7 -9.47 8.64 -23.62
N ARG A 8 -8.32 8.17 -23.11
CA ARG A 8 -7.02 8.86 -23.20
C ARG A 8 -7.10 10.37 -22.94
N PRO A 9 -7.60 10.79 -21.77
CA PRO A 9 -7.74 12.21 -21.45
C PRO A 9 -6.38 12.92 -21.47
N THR A 10 -6.33 14.09 -22.08
CA THR A 10 -5.12 14.92 -22.19
C THR A 10 -5.13 16.13 -21.27
N SER A 11 -6.14 16.26 -20.40
CA SER A 11 -6.24 17.35 -19.43
C SER A 11 -6.88 16.91 -18.11
N PRO A 12 -6.62 17.62 -17.00
CA PRO A 12 -7.26 17.34 -15.71
C PRO A 12 -8.79 17.50 -15.75
N ALA A 13 -9.31 18.41 -16.59
CA ALA A 13 -10.74 18.59 -16.78
C ALA A 13 -11.38 17.31 -17.37
N ALA A 14 -10.73 16.71 -18.38
CA ALA A 14 -11.18 15.47 -19.00
C ALA A 14 -11.11 14.26 -18.05
N LEU A 15 -10.16 14.23 -17.11
CA LEU A 15 -10.13 13.21 -16.04
C LEU A 15 -11.38 13.28 -15.15
N GLY A 16 -11.98 14.46 -14.98
CA GLY A 16 -13.20 14.68 -14.20
C GLY A 16 -14.46 14.07 -14.80
N GLU A 17 -14.47 13.80 -16.10
CA GLU A 17 -15.59 13.16 -16.80
C GLU A 17 -15.58 11.63 -16.61
N ILE A 18 -14.46 11.06 -16.16
CA ILE A 18 -14.31 9.62 -15.96
C ILE A 18 -15.02 9.20 -14.67
N LYS A 19 -16.13 8.47 -14.83
CA LYS A 19 -16.91 7.93 -13.71
C LYS A 19 -16.03 7.16 -12.73
N GLY A 20 -16.03 7.61 -11.46
CA GLY A 20 -15.24 7.00 -10.38
C GLY A 20 -13.89 7.67 -10.10
N LEU A 21 -13.50 8.68 -10.88
CA LEU A 21 -12.39 9.59 -10.54
C LEU A 21 -12.95 10.84 -9.85
N GLY A 22 -13.00 10.81 -8.52
CA GLY A 22 -13.41 11.98 -7.74
C GLY A 22 -12.35 13.09 -7.76
N ARG A 23 -12.79 14.35 -7.56
CA ARG A 23 -11.91 15.54 -7.52
C ARG A 23 -10.66 15.35 -6.66
N ALA A 24 -10.82 14.84 -5.44
CA ALA A 24 -9.69 14.61 -4.53
C ALA A 24 -8.59 13.69 -5.10
N ARG A 25 -8.95 12.72 -5.96
CA ARG A 25 -7.99 11.84 -6.63
C ARG A 25 -7.34 12.54 -7.82
N ILE A 26 -8.08 13.37 -8.54
CA ILE A 26 -7.56 14.19 -9.65
C ILE A 26 -6.58 15.24 -9.11
N ASP A 27 -6.92 15.92 -8.02
CA ASP A 27 -6.03 16.93 -7.43
C ASP A 27 -4.72 16.32 -6.90
N ARG A 28 -4.78 15.08 -6.39
CA ARG A 28 -3.61 14.40 -5.82
C ARG A 28 -2.75 13.67 -6.85
N TYR A 29 -3.36 13.14 -7.92
CA TYR A 29 -2.68 12.22 -8.86
C TYR A 29 -2.88 12.59 -10.34
N GLY A 30 -3.47 13.74 -10.65
CA GLY A 30 -3.84 14.13 -12.00
C GLY A 30 -2.65 14.12 -12.97
N ASP A 31 -1.55 14.76 -12.60
CA ASP A 31 -0.35 14.84 -13.44
C ASP A 31 0.27 13.46 -13.69
N ALA A 32 0.42 12.65 -12.64
CA ALA A 32 0.94 11.28 -12.76
C ALA A 32 0.06 10.37 -13.64
N LEU A 33 -1.27 10.54 -13.57
CA LEU A 33 -2.20 9.82 -14.43
C LEU A 33 -2.09 10.26 -15.90
N LEU A 34 -1.92 11.56 -16.16
CA LEU A 34 -1.73 12.08 -17.52
C LEU A 34 -0.41 11.62 -18.12
N GLU A 35 0.68 11.64 -17.34
CA GLU A 35 1.99 11.15 -17.77
C GLU A 35 1.95 9.65 -18.11
N ALA A 36 1.31 8.83 -17.26
CA ALA A 36 1.15 7.40 -17.51
C ALA A 36 0.32 7.11 -18.77
N VAL A 37 -0.72 7.89 -19.04
CA VAL A 37 -1.55 7.74 -20.26
C VAL A 37 -0.79 8.19 -21.50
N ALA A 38 0.01 9.26 -21.41
CA ALA A 38 0.83 9.77 -22.52
C ALA A 38 1.96 8.80 -22.90
N GLY A 39 2.55 8.10 -21.92
CA GLY A 39 3.60 7.10 -22.14
C GLY A 39 3.10 5.74 -22.62
N ALA A 40 1.79 5.45 -22.51
CA ALA A 40 1.25 4.17 -22.93
C ALA A 40 1.17 4.09 -24.47
N PRO A 41 1.85 3.11 -25.12
CA PRO A 41 1.76 2.94 -26.57
C PRO A 41 0.29 2.78 -26.96
N ALA A 42 -0.12 3.42 -28.07
CA ALA A 42 -1.45 3.23 -28.61
C ALA A 42 -1.70 1.72 -28.73
N PRO A 43 -2.83 1.18 -28.22
CA PRO A 43 -3.14 -0.22 -28.47
C PRO A 43 -3.16 -0.37 -29.98
N THR A 44 -2.15 -1.06 -30.51
CA THR A 44 -2.15 -1.46 -31.91
C THR A 44 -3.49 -2.16 -32.11
N PRO A 45 -4.31 -1.72 -33.08
CA PRO A 45 -5.51 -2.45 -33.43
C PRO A 45 -5.05 -3.87 -33.68
N VAL A 46 -5.44 -4.78 -32.78
CA VAL A 46 -5.27 -6.20 -33.04
C VAL A 46 -6.26 -6.43 -34.17
N GLU A 47 -5.72 -6.37 -35.39
CA GLU A 47 -6.43 -6.73 -36.60
C GLU A 47 -6.94 -8.14 -36.30
N MET A 48 -8.25 -8.23 -36.03
CA MET A 48 -8.94 -9.48 -35.85
C MET A 48 -8.96 -10.13 -37.24
N GLU A 49 -7.81 -10.65 -37.66
CA GLU A 49 -7.74 -11.58 -38.76
C GLU A 49 -8.51 -12.82 -38.31
N ASP A 50 -9.62 -13.04 -38.99
CA ASP A 50 -10.48 -14.21 -38.90
C ASP A 50 -9.65 -15.42 -39.37
N GLU A 51 -8.77 -15.93 -38.50
CA GLU A 51 -7.93 -17.09 -38.81
C GLU A 51 -8.72 -18.38 -38.56
N PRO A 52 -8.92 -19.24 -39.58
CA PRO A 52 -9.69 -20.47 -39.45
C PRO A 52 -8.96 -21.48 -38.56
N VAL A 53 -9.68 -21.97 -37.55
CA VAL A 53 -9.29 -23.00 -36.57
C VAL A 53 -8.50 -24.15 -37.20
N ALA A 54 -7.18 -24.13 -37.05
CA ALA A 54 -6.30 -25.26 -37.34
C ALA A 54 -6.14 -26.14 -36.08
N LYS A 55 -6.15 -27.46 -36.32
CA LYS A 55 -6.23 -28.56 -35.34
C LYS A 55 -5.09 -28.56 -34.29
N PRO A 56 -5.33 -29.12 -33.09
CA PRO A 56 -4.37 -29.15 -32.00
C PRO A 56 -3.20 -30.10 -32.29
N THR A 57 -1.98 -29.56 -32.31
CA THR A 57 -0.72 -30.31 -32.32
C THR A 57 -0.30 -30.67 -30.89
N PRO A 58 0.20 -31.89 -30.62
CA PRO A 58 0.61 -32.32 -29.29
C PRO A 58 1.85 -31.56 -28.77
N ARG A 59 1.79 -31.24 -27.48
CA ARG A 59 2.72 -30.41 -26.70
C ARG A 59 4.05 -31.14 -26.44
N PRO A 60 5.22 -30.58 -26.78
CA PRO A 60 6.49 -31.07 -26.25
C PRO A 60 6.65 -30.69 -24.77
N LYS A 61 7.14 -31.65 -23.98
CA LYS A 61 7.36 -31.61 -22.53
C LYS A 61 8.50 -30.63 -22.20
N PRO A 62 8.27 -29.54 -21.43
CA PRO A 62 9.35 -28.66 -21.00
C PRO A 62 10.25 -29.37 -19.97
N ALA A 63 11.55 -29.33 -20.22
CA ALA A 63 12.60 -29.84 -19.36
C ALA A 63 12.71 -29.03 -18.05
N GLU A 64 13.04 -29.74 -16.97
CA GLU A 64 13.46 -29.19 -15.67
C GLU A 64 14.61 -28.19 -15.83
N PRO A 65 14.52 -26.97 -15.24
CA PRO A 65 15.68 -26.12 -15.05
C PRO A 65 16.49 -26.58 -13.83
N SER A 66 17.79 -26.80 -14.05
CA SER A 66 18.81 -27.09 -13.06
C SER A 66 18.97 -25.99 -11.99
N PRO A 67 19.43 -26.33 -10.77
CA PRO A 67 19.62 -25.38 -9.69
C PRO A 67 20.83 -24.47 -9.94
N VAL A 68 20.60 -23.15 -9.89
CA VAL A 68 21.64 -22.12 -9.97
C VAL A 68 22.15 -21.83 -8.55
N GLN A 69 23.44 -22.04 -8.32
CA GLN A 69 24.11 -21.72 -7.06
C GLN A 69 24.23 -20.19 -6.89
N PRO A 70 24.09 -19.65 -5.66
CA PRO A 70 24.28 -18.22 -5.40
C PRO A 70 25.77 -17.86 -5.35
N THR A 71 26.22 -17.03 -6.28
CA THR A 71 27.49 -16.31 -6.20
C THR A 71 27.40 -15.20 -5.16
N ALA A 72 28.21 -15.34 -4.10
CA ALA A 72 28.55 -14.29 -3.16
C ALA A 72 29.26 -13.14 -3.88
N VAL A 73 28.80 -11.90 -3.67
CA VAL A 73 29.58 -10.70 -3.98
C VAL A 73 29.61 -9.82 -2.74
N GLU A 74 30.76 -9.89 -2.07
CA GLU A 74 31.23 -8.98 -1.04
C GLU A 74 31.54 -7.63 -1.68
N ALA A 75 30.95 -6.54 -1.18
CA ALA A 75 31.37 -5.19 -1.51
C ALA A 75 31.19 -4.25 -0.32
N LYS A 76 32.29 -4.07 0.41
CA LYS A 76 32.54 -2.93 1.32
C LYS A 76 32.34 -1.61 0.57
N SER A 77 31.69 -0.62 1.20
CA SER A 77 32.21 0.75 1.36
C SER A 77 31.25 1.67 2.15
N LYS A 78 31.73 2.14 3.31
CA LYS A 78 31.39 3.45 3.93
C LYS A 78 32.26 4.53 3.25
N PRO A 79 31.98 5.86 3.30
CA PRO A 79 31.53 6.60 4.49
C PRO A 79 30.48 7.74 4.29
N ARG A 80 29.95 8.22 5.44
CA ARG A 80 29.25 9.50 5.73
C ARG A 80 30.17 10.73 5.44
N PRO A 81 29.81 12.02 5.67
CA PRO A 81 28.52 12.70 5.89
C PRO A 81 28.34 14.04 5.10
N THR A 82 27.11 14.56 4.94
CA THR A 82 26.86 16.02 4.85
C THR A 82 25.47 16.41 5.37
N LYS A 83 25.48 17.32 6.34
CA LYS A 83 24.44 18.26 6.81
C LYS A 83 24.70 19.62 6.09
N PRO A 84 23.90 20.70 6.10
CA PRO A 84 22.50 21.00 6.50
C PRO A 84 21.66 21.68 5.37
N GLU A 85 20.33 21.81 5.52
CA GLU A 85 19.65 23.10 5.26
C GLU A 85 18.21 23.13 5.80
N GLU A 86 17.94 24.15 6.62
CA GLU A 86 16.63 24.57 7.12
C GLU A 86 15.81 25.20 5.98
N PRO A 87 14.54 24.80 5.75
CA PRO A 87 13.65 25.56 4.91
C PRO A 87 13.12 26.79 5.66
N THR A 88 13.50 27.96 5.15
CA THR A 88 12.98 29.28 5.52
C THR A 88 11.44 29.34 5.42
N PRO A 89 10.73 30.00 6.35
CA PRO A 89 9.28 30.18 6.27
C PRO A 89 8.91 31.18 5.15
N SER A 90 8.20 30.71 4.12
CA SER A 90 7.60 31.58 3.09
C SER A 90 6.36 32.31 3.62
N PRO A 91 6.12 33.56 3.16
CA PRO A 91 5.11 34.46 3.73
C PRO A 91 3.66 34.06 3.38
N ARG A 92 2.75 34.34 4.32
CA ARG A 92 1.29 34.23 4.18
C ARG A 92 0.80 35.14 3.05
N VAL A 93 0.27 34.55 1.98
CA VAL A 93 -0.60 35.25 1.05
C VAL A 93 -2.01 35.28 1.63
N THR A 94 -2.39 36.44 2.15
CA THR A 94 -3.79 36.82 2.36
C THR A 94 -4.44 37.09 1.01
N THR A 95 -5.48 36.35 0.65
CA THR A 95 -6.37 36.69 -0.47
C THR A 95 -7.81 36.78 0.05
N PRO A 96 -8.55 37.85 -0.34
CA PRO A 96 -9.78 38.26 0.31
C PRO A 96 -11.03 37.50 -0.16
N ALA A 97 -12.05 37.65 0.67
CA ALA A 97 -13.43 37.23 0.49
C ALA A 97 -14.01 37.59 -0.88
N ALA A 98 -14.72 36.63 -1.49
CA ALA A 98 -15.62 36.85 -2.60
C ALA A 98 -16.93 36.08 -2.38
N THR A 99 -17.95 36.85 -2.01
CA THR A 99 -19.33 36.82 -2.49
C THR A 99 -20.06 35.48 -2.57
N GLN A 100 -20.94 35.29 -1.59
CA GLN A 100 -22.08 34.37 -1.67
C GLN A 100 -22.97 34.76 -2.86
N ALA A 101 -23.16 33.83 -3.79
CA ALA A 101 -24.27 33.85 -4.74
C ALA A 101 -25.36 32.93 -4.20
N GLU A 102 -26.53 33.50 -3.90
CA GLU A 102 -27.74 32.79 -3.52
C GLU A 102 -28.13 31.77 -4.61
N LYS A 103 -28.25 30.51 -4.20
CA LYS A 103 -28.75 29.40 -5.02
C LYS A 103 -30.19 29.09 -4.57
N PRO A 104 -31.16 28.91 -5.49
CA PRO A 104 -32.58 28.70 -5.15
C PRO A 104 -32.81 27.38 -4.40
N PRO A 105 -33.87 27.29 -3.56
CA PRO A 105 -34.16 26.14 -2.71
C PRO A 105 -34.68 24.97 -3.56
N ALA A 106 -33.77 24.15 -4.07
CA ALA A 106 -34.11 22.82 -4.57
C ALA A 106 -34.46 21.95 -3.36
N ALA A 107 -35.70 21.44 -3.35
CA ALA A 107 -36.21 20.52 -2.34
C ALA A 107 -35.22 19.37 -2.08
N THR A 108 -34.55 19.45 -0.94
CA THR A 108 -33.66 18.42 -0.43
C THR A 108 -34.52 17.21 -0.07
N LEU A 109 -34.68 16.29 -1.01
CA LEU A 109 -35.04 14.91 -0.70
C LEU A 109 -33.90 14.34 0.13
N SER A 110 -34.03 14.42 1.46
CA SER A 110 -33.11 13.79 2.40
C SER A 110 -32.98 12.31 2.01
N PRO A 111 -31.76 11.83 1.68
CA PRO A 111 -31.57 10.41 1.49
C PRO A 111 -31.99 9.68 2.78
N PRO A 112 -32.65 8.52 2.68
CA PRO A 112 -33.00 7.74 3.86
C PRO A 112 -31.74 7.49 4.70
N PRO A 113 -31.83 7.50 6.04
CA PRO A 113 -30.70 7.23 6.89
C PRO A 113 -30.18 5.84 6.52
N SER A 114 -28.99 5.79 5.90
CA SER A 114 -28.24 4.55 5.78
C SER A 114 -28.16 3.95 7.18
N THR A 115 -28.87 2.86 7.40
CA THR A 115 -28.72 2.05 8.60
C THR A 115 -27.22 1.83 8.77
N ALA A 116 -26.69 2.26 9.91
CA ALA A 116 -25.26 2.25 10.25
C ALA A 116 -24.77 0.82 10.48
N SER A 117 -24.96 -0.03 9.47
CA SER A 117 -24.54 -1.40 9.38
C SER A 117 -23.02 -1.42 9.39
N ASP A 118 -22.46 -1.84 10.52
CA ASP A 118 -21.11 -2.37 10.73
C ASP A 118 -20.04 -1.91 9.74
N ARG A 119 -19.71 -0.62 9.79
CA ARG A 119 -18.50 -0.14 9.14
C ARG A 119 -17.31 -0.64 9.96
N VAL A 120 -16.78 -1.80 9.60
CA VAL A 120 -15.54 -2.35 10.16
C VAL A 120 -14.44 -1.30 10.03
N SER A 121 -13.73 -1.03 11.14
CA SER A 121 -12.65 -0.05 11.13
C SER A 121 -11.49 -0.52 10.24
N THR A 122 -10.73 0.43 9.71
CA THR A 122 -9.53 0.19 8.88
C THR A 122 -8.54 -0.76 9.55
N GLU A 123 -8.37 -0.61 10.86
CA GLU A 123 -7.47 -1.39 11.70
C GLU A 123 -8.04 -2.78 11.95
N GLU A 124 -9.33 -2.89 12.26
CA GLU A 124 -10.00 -4.18 12.47
C GLU A 124 -9.97 -5.03 11.20
N TRP A 125 -10.19 -4.42 10.02
CA TRP A 125 -10.06 -5.16 8.77
C TRP A 125 -8.63 -5.68 8.55
N THR A 126 -7.62 -4.90 8.91
CA THR A 126 -6.21 -5.29 8.79
C THR A 126 -5.89 -6.46 9.72
N TRP A 127 -6.34 -6.40 10.99
CA TRP A 127 -6.19 -7.51 11.93
C TRP A 127 -6.88 -8.79 11.45
N ARG A 128 -8.09 -8.69 10.88
CA ARG A 128 -8.83 -9.85 10.33
C ARG A 128 -8.14 -10.54 9.15
N LEU A 129 -7.25 -9.85 8.43
CA LEU A 129 -6.42 -10.47 7.40
C LEU A 129 -5.34 -11.32 8.07
N VAL A 130 -4.62 -10.74 9.03
CA VAL A 130 -3.53 -11.45 9.71
C VAL A 130 -4.04 -12.63 10.55
N ASP A 131 -5.18 -12.47 11.22
CA ASP A 131 -5.88 -13.54 11.95
C ASP A 131 -6.31 -14.71 11.04
N ARG A 132 -6.51 -14.46 9.74
CA ARG A 132 -6.79 -15.50 8.74
C ARG A 132 -5.53 -16.19 8.19
N GLY A 133 -4.35 -15.82 8.68
CA GLY A 133 -3.07 -16.39 8.27
C GLY A 133 -2.38 -15.66 7.13
N PHE A 134 -2.83 -14.46 6.74
CA PHE A 134 -2.06 -13.61 5.82
C PHE A 134 -0.87 -12.98 6.55
N SER A 135 0.30 -12.93 5.90
CA SER A 135 1.47 -12.23 6.44
C SER A 135 1.25 -10.71 6.49
N ILE A 136 2.10 -9.99 7.22
CA ILE A 136 2.06 -8.52 7.26
C ILE A 136 2.28 -7.92 5.87
N GLU A 137 3.21 -8.48 5.10
CA GLU A 137 3.51 -8.07 3.73
C GLU A 137 2.34 -8.34 2.78
N GLU A 138 1.68 -9.50 2.91
CA GLU A 138 0.48 -9.82 2.13
C GLU A 138 -0.69 -8.90 2.49
N ALA A 139 -0.91 -8.65 3.78
CA ALA A 139 -1.93 -7.71 4.25
C ALA A 139 -1.64 -6.29 3.73
N ALA A 140 -0.37 -5.86 3.73
CA ALA A 140 0.06 -4.58 3.17
C ALA A 140 -0.25 -4.49 1.67
N ALA A 141 0.08 -5.53 0.89
CA ALA A 141 -0.20 -5.61 -0.54
C ALA A 141 -1.71 -5.57 -0.85
N ILE A 142 -2.52 -6.37 -0.14
CA ILE A 142 -3.99 -6.40 -0.28
C ILE A 142 -4.60 -5.03 0.02
N ARG A 143 -4.06 -4.32 1.02
CA ARG A 143 -4.57 -3.04 1.48
C ARG A 143 -4.05 -1.86 0.65
N GLY A 144 -3.00 -2.05 -0.14
CA GLY A 144 -2.25 -0.96 -0.77
C GLY A 144 -1.63 -0.01 0.27
N LEU A 145 -1.12 -0.58 1.37
CA LEU A 145 -0.48 0.15 2.46
C LEU A 145 0.97 -0.28 2.61
N ASP A 146 1.76 0.53 3.30
CA ASP A 146 3.12 0.17 3.71
C ASP A 146 3.11 -0.82 4.90
N ALA A 147 4.08 -1.73 4.96
CA ALA A 147 4.18 -2.73 6.02
C ALA A 147 4.30 -2.08 7.42
N SER A 148 4.99 -0.95 7.55
CA SER A 148 5.09 -0.21 8.83
C SER A 148 3.74 0.37 9.27
N VAL A 149 2.89 0.76 8.33
CA VAL A 149 1.52 1.25 8.62
C VAL A 149 0.64 0.09 9.08
N VAL A 150 0.75 -1.08 8.43
CA VAL A 150 0.08 -2.32 8.87
C VAL A 150 0.51 -2.70 10.27
N ALA A 151 1.82 -2.73 10.55
CA ALA A 151 2.35 -3.03 11.88
C ALA A 151 1.80 -2.07 12.94
N ARG A 152 1.71 -0.77 12.64
CA ARG A 152 1.11 0.22 13.55
C ARG A 152 -0.38 -0.02 13.82
N HIS A 153 -1.16 -0.43 12.81
CA HIS A 153 -2.56 -0.82 13.02
C HIS A 153 -2.66 -2.05 13.94
N LEU A 154 -1.81 -3.04 13.73
CA LEU A 154 -1.77 -4.25 14.55
C LEU A 154 -1.39 -3.94 16.00
N VAL A 155 -0.42 -3.05 16.24
CA VAL A 155 -0.05 -2.59 17.61
C VAL A 155 -1.28 -2.04 18.32
N TRP A 156 -2.07 -1.21 17.63
CA TRP A 156 -3.29 -0.64 18.19
C TRP A 156 -4.33 -1.72 18.50
N MET A 157 -4.48 -2.72 17.62
CA MET A 157 -5.42 -3.83 17.85
C MET A 157 -5.01 -4.74 19.01
N VAL A 158 -3.72 -5.04 19.16
CA VAL A 158 -3.21 -5.85 20.29
C VAL A 158 -3.42 -5.12 21.62
N ARG A 159 -3.17 -3.81 21.68
CA ARG A 159 -3.48 -2.98 22.85
C ARG A 159 -4.97 -2.94 23.22
N ARG A 160 -5.85 -3.22 22.26
CA ARG A 160 -7.30 -3.37 22.50
C ARG A 160 -7.69 -4.80 22.91
N GLY A 161 -6.72 -5.65 23.21
CA GLY A 161 -6.93 -7.03 23.65
C GLY A 161 -7.23 -8.01 22.52
N LYS A 162 -6.96 -7.66 21.26
CA LYS A 162 -7.02 -8.65 20.17
C LYS A 162 -5.72 -9.45 20.14
N PRO A 163 -5.76 -10.78 20.34
CA PRO A 163 -4.55 -11.58 20.25
C PRO A 163 -4.01 -11.53 18.82
N LEU A 164 -2.69 -11.62 18.71
CA LEU A 164 -1.99 -11.75 17.45
C LEU A 164 -0.90 -12.80 17.64
N ASP A 165 -0.86 -13.78 16.74
CA ASP A 165 0.15 -14.82 16.79
C ASP A 165 1.52 -14.24 16.38
N PRO A 166 2.59 -14.45 17.17
CA PRO A 166 3.92 -13.93 16.83
C PRO A 166 4.47 -14.45 15.50
N SER A 167 4.10 -15.66 15.07
CA SER A 167 4.53 -16.23 13.79
C SER A 167 3.89 -15.54 12.58
N ALA A 168 2.79 -14.79 12.80
CA ALA A 168 2.20 -13.94 11.78
C ALA A 168 2.97 -12.62 11.57
N ILE A 169 3.84 -12.26 12.52
CA ILE A 169 4.67 -11.05 12.45
C ILE A 169 5.96 -11.33 11.67
N ALA A 170 6.60 -12.47 11.96
CA ALA A 170 7.86 -12.85 11.35
C ALA A 170 7.99 -14.39 11.33
N PRO A 171 8.87 -14.95 10.47
CA PRO A 171 9.19 -16.38 10.49
C PRO A 171 9.62 -16.86 11.88
N ALA A 172 9.35 -18.13 12.18
CA ALA A 172 9.61 -18.72 13.50
C ALA A 172 11.07 -18.57 13.98
N GLU A 173 12.05 -18.62 13.07
CA GLU A 173 13.46 -18.41 13.38
C GLU A 173 13.71 -16.99 13.90
N VAL A 174 13.19 -15.97 13.22
CA VAL A 174 13.32 -14.56 13.64
C VAL A 174 12.56 -14.32 14.95
N VAL A 175 11.40 -14.96 15.13
CA VAL A 175 10.67 -14.89 16.40
C VAL A 175 11.50 -15.45 17.55
N ALA A 176 12.20 -16.57 17.34
CA ALA A 176 13.08 -17.16 18.35
C ALA A 176 14.30 -16.29 18.67
N GLU A 177 14.92 -15.68 17.64
CA GLU A 177 16.01 -14.70 17.81
C GLU A 177 15.54 -13.48 18.60
N TRP A 178 14.36 -12.95 18.28
CA TRP A 178 13.78 -11.81 19.00
C TRP A 178 13.38 -12.15 20.44
N ASP A 179 12.92 -13.37 20.71
CA ASP A 179 12.67 -13.85 22.07
C ASP A 179 13.98 -13.90 22.87
N ALA A 180 15.05 -14.47 22.30
CA ALA A 180 16.36 -14.53 22.93
C ALA A 180 16.90 -13.11 23.19
N TRP A 181 16.78 -12.23 22.20
CA TRP A 181 17.18 -10.83 22.32
C TRP A 181 16.42 -10.10 23.45
N MET A 182 15.10 -10.30 23.53
CA MET A 182 14.28 -9.70 24.59
C MET A 182 14.66 -10.18 25.99
N ALA A 183 15.09 -11.45 26.12
CA ALA A 183 15.57 -12.00 27.38
C ALA A 183 16.89 -11.34 27.83
N GLU A 184 17.78 -11.02 26.89
CA GLU A 184 19.04 -10.33 27.14
C GLU A 184 18.86 -8.81 27.33
N HIS A 185 17.86 -8.20 26.67
CA HIS A 185 17.64 -6.76 26.61
C HIS A 185 16.22 -6.37 27.08
N PRO A 186 15.90 -6.48 28.38
CA PRO A 186 14.55 -6.22 28.90
C PRO A 186 14.11 -4.75 28.77
N GLU A 187 15.04 -3.80 28.66
CA GLU A 187 14.73 -2.38 28.40
C GLU A 187 14.16 -2.17 26.98
N GLY A 188 14.38 -3.15 26.10
CA GLY A 188 13.68 -3.36 24.84
C GLY A 188 14.13 -2.47 23.71
N GLU A 189 15.44 -2.26 23.65
CA GLU A 189 16.13 -1.85 22.44
C GLU A 189 15.86 -2.85 21.31
N ALA A 190 15.67 -2.33 20.10
CA ALA A 190 15.40 -3.19 18.94
C ALA A 190 16.69 -3.92 18.52
N PRO A 191 16.62 -5.21 18.17
CA PRO A 191 17.76 -5.90 17.59
C PRO A 191 18.16 -5.21 16.28
N ALA A 192 19.46 -5.06 16.04
CA ALA A 192 19.99 -4.42 14.84
C ALA A 192 19.74 -5.25 13.57
N GLU A 193 19.66 -6.58 13.73
CA GLU A 193 19.39 -7.52 12.66
C GLU A 193 18.16 -8.40 12.99
N PRO A 194 17.34 -8.76 11.98
CA PRO A 194 17.43 -8.34 10.58
C PRO A 194 16.84 -6.91 10.38
N ALA A 195 17.64 -6.03 9.76
CA ALA A 195 17.36 -4.58 9.69
C ALA A 195 16.08 -4.23 8.91
N ASP A 196 15.71 -5.04 7.93
CA ASP A 196 14.48 -4.92 7.15
C ASP A 196 13.22 -5.13 8.00
N ARG A 197 13.33 -5.83 9.13
CA ARG A 197 12.22 -6.13 10.05
C ARG A 197 12.27 -5.36 11.36
N ALA A 198 13.24 -4.47 11.55
CA ALA A 198 13.34 -3.63 12.75
C ALA A 198 12.05 -2.83 13.01
N HIS A 199 11.32 -2.46 11.96
CA HIS A 199 10.03 -1.75 12.06
C HIS A 199 8.89 -2.57 12.69
N LEU A 200 9.03 -3.90 12.75
CA LEU A 200 8.07 -4.82 13.37
C LEU A 200 8.34 -5.05 14.87
N TRP A 201 9.52 -4.63 15.36
CA TRP A 201 9.91 -4.80 16.76
C TRP A 201 8.88 -4.25 17.77
N PRO A 202 8.31 -3.04 17.59
CA PRO A 202 7.29 -2.54 18.52
C PRO A 202 6.04 -3.43 18.58
N LEU A 203 5.63 -4.03 17.46
CA LEU A 203 4.51 -4.96 17.41
C LEU A 203 4.83 -6.25 18.15
N PHE A 204 6.01 -6.82 17.89
CA PHE A 204 6.47 -8.02 18.58
C PHE A 204 6.49 -7.85 20.10
N ARG A 205 7.04 -6.72 20.59
CA ARG A 205 7.07 -6.40 22.03
C ARG A 205 5.66 -6.40 22.63
N VAL A 206 4.73 -5.67 22.02
CA VAL A 206 3.36 -5.54 22.53
C VAL A 206 2.64 -6.90 22.55
N CYS A 207 2.93 -7.79 21.59
CA CYS A 207 2.38 -9.15 21.58
C CYS A 207 2.89 -10.01 22.75
N ARG A 208 4.16 -9.84 23.15
CA ARG A 208 4.77 -10.59 24.26
C ARG A 208 4.42 -10.03 25.63
N THR A 209 4.37 -8.71 25.77
CA THR A 209 4.11 -8.05 27.06
C THR A 209 2.62 -7.87 27.36
N GLY A 210 1.78 -7.91 26.32
CA GLY A 210 0.37 -7.53 26.43
C GLY A 210 0.16 -6.05 26.80
N ARG A 211 1.18 -5.19 26.63
CA ARG A 211 1.17 -3.76 27.00
C ARG A 211 1.76 -2.88 25.89
#